data_AF-A0A1E7I3V8-F1
#
_entry.id   AF-A0A1E7I3V8-F1
#
_cell.length_a   1.000
_cell.length_b   1.000
_cell.length_c   1.000
_cell.angle_alpha   90.00
_cell.angle_beta   90.00
_cell.angle_gamma   90.00
#
_symmetry.space_group_name_H-M   'P 1'
#
loop_
_entity.id
_entity.type
_entity.pdbx_description
1 polymer ?
#
loop_
_entity_poly.entity_id
_entity_poly.type
_entity_poly.pdbx_seq_one_letter_code
_entity_poly.pdbx_strand_id
1 'polypeptide(L)'
;MITVAEKNIDLIFDLFIVCYGVFTLNVVLCYLIGLSFLGTVWVSALVVPVAGLLFFRVFSPFESNGRLKGKECVYLSFFLVSAVTFTLCMNRPDPDDAGYLSQAILVLDQLHVPLKELPSNFSQGVSLSCYEYFRSLFTLVTGVPILTSYYLVIPSLIAFFAVLAQWKLLRLLISNKWVVGMFFYILVMLAWGDVHRTHANFGFVRLFQGKAGFVTLIVPALFFYFFKYVQTFKFKYGLLVFFTIVAGVGFTPSGIIVGPLLLLLLGFACLNRLWARKKSFLVVILICTVPIGLGVFLKLYWGDSAALVHTQHGIRAHTTNIEMLKFVVGSSYRGFFALYCFAVSPLLLSCKLLKKEWRNFVLICLLLLGIPWTSEVIAHATYSTASWRWLWIIPFPTTMAIFMAELPDLFSRDNEKVAGRFLFIVLTIIYVASSTRWVISSENYTRLTWPAYKMSKPDQIFLRSYGEIGLVKDGYILIPSTGKMF
;
A
#
# COMPACT_ATOMS: atom_id res chain seq x y z
N MET A 1 23.01 -23.61 -5.48
CA MET A 1 22.64 -22.24 -5.91
C MET A 1 21.15 -21.94 -5.72
N ILE A 2 20.21 -22.80 -6.13
CA ILE A 2 18.75 -22.52 -6.04
C ILE A 2 18.21 -22.54 -4.59
N THR A 3 18.80 -23.33 -3.68
CA THR A 3 18.43 -23.40 -2.25
C THR A 3 18.69 -22.13 -1.44
N VAL A 4 19.59 -21.26 -1.91
CA VAL A 4 19.97 -20.02 -1.22
C VAL A 4 19.00 -18.88 -1.56
N ALA A 5 18.41 -18.90 -2.76
CA ALA A 5 17.64 -17.76 -3.28
C ALA A 5 16.33 -17.46 -2.52
N GLU A 6 15.63 -18.47 -2.02
CA GLU A 6 14.27 -18.29 -1.45
C GLU A 6 14.27 -17.86 0.01
N LYS A 7 15.14 -18.48 0.82
CA LYS A 7 15.43 -18.02 2.18
C LYS A 7 15.84 -16.55 2.15
N ASN A 8 16.54 -16.14 1.08
CA ASN A 8 16.92 -14.76 0.87
C ASN A 8 15.72 -13.88 0.49
N ILE A 9 14.79 -14.30 -0.37
CA ILE A 9 13.64 -13.46 -0.76
C ILE A 9 12.71 -13.18 0.43
N ASP A 10 12.35 -14.21 1.22
CA ASP A 10 11.49 -14.03 2.40
C ASP A 10 12.12 -13.05 3.39
N LEU A 11 13.42 -13.23 3.64
CA LEU A 11 14.20 -12.39 4.52
C LEU A 11 14.39 -10.97 3.99
N ILE A 12 14.64 -10.79 2.69
CA ILE A 12 14.76 -9.47 2.06
C ILE A 12 13.46 -8.68 2.23
N PHE A 13 12.31 -9.34 2.05
CA PHE A 13 11.01 -8.74 2.29
C PHE A 13 10.80 -8.36 3.76
N ASP A 14 11.08 -9.29 4.69
CA ASP A 14 10.97 -9.05 6.13
C ASP A 14 11.91 -7.89 6.56
N LEU A 15 13.15 -7.86 6.07
CA LEU A 15 14.14 -6.81 6.34
C LEU A 15 13.70 -5.46 5.79
N PHE A 16 13.15 -5.39 4.58
CA PHE A 16 12.61 -4.14 4.05
C PHE A 16 11.54 -3.54 4.97
N ILE A 17 10.59 -4.37 5.44
CA ILE A 17 9.53 -3.93 6.35
C ILE A 17 10.11 -3.43 7.68
N VAL A 18 11.06 -4.15 8.26
CA VAL A 18 11.72 -3.74 9.52
C VAL A 18 12.51 -2.45 9.31
N CYS A 19 13.37 -2.38 8.30
CA CYS A 19 14.19 -1.20 8.04
C CYS A 19 13.35 0.04 7.77
N TYR A 20 12.30 -0.06 6.94
CA TYR A 20 11.42 1.07 6.65
C TYR A 20 10.54 1.45 7.87
N GLY A 21 10.08 0.46 8.65
CA GLY A 21 9.36 0.72 9.90
C GLY A 21 10.25 1.44 10.93
N VAL A 22 11.50 1.02 11.09
CA VAL A 22 12.49 1.67 11.96
C VAL A 22 12.83 3.07 11.46
N PHE A 23 13.00 3.25 10.15
CA PHE A 23 13.17 4.58 9.55
C PHE A 23 11.99 5.49 9.90
N THR A 24 10.76 5.00 9.78
CA THR A 24 9.56 5.76 10.13
C THR A 24 9.57 6.17 11.60
N LEU A 25 9.83 5.24 12.54
CA LEU A 25 9.94 5.59 13.96
C LEU A 25 11.04 6.61 14.21
N ASN A 26 12.18 6.46 13.52
CA ASN A 26 13.28 7.38 13.66
C ASN A 26 12.91 8.80 13.22
N VAL A 27 12.27 8.96 12.06
CA VAL A 27 11.77 10.26 11.58
C VAL A 27 10.81 10.88 12.60
N VAL A 28 9.85 10.11 13.12
CA VAL A 28 8.90 10.59 14.13
C VAL A 28 9.62 11.03 15.40
N LEU A 29 10.55 10.22 15.91
CA LEU A 29 11.33 10.57 17.10
C LEU A 29 12.16 11.83 16.87
N CYS A 30 12.87 11.92 15.74
CA CYS A 30 13.68 13.08 15.36
C CYS A 30 12.82 14.35 15.25
N TYR A 31 11.63 14.25 14.67
CA TYR A 31 10.66 15.35 14.64
C TYR A 31 10.29 15.81 16.07
N LEU A 32 9.96 14.88 16.97
CA LEU A 32 9.53 15.19 18.34
C LEU A 32 10.63 15.86 19.17
N ILE A 33 11.89 15.43 19.02
CA ILE A 33 13.03 16.04 19.73
C ILE A 33 13.55 17.31 19.03
N GLY A 34 12.98 17.70 17.88
CA GLY A 34 13.37 18.90 17.15
C GLY A 34 14.69 18.77 16.39
N LEU A 35 15.06 17.57 15.93
CA LEU A 35 16.17 17.41 14.99
C LEU A 35 15.80 17.89 13.59
N SER A 36 16.82 18.31 12.86
CA SER A 36 16.73 18.65 11.44
C SER A 36 16.68 17.41 10.54
N PHE A 37 16.44 17.62 9.25
CA PHE A 37 16.49 16.51 8.29
C PHE A 37 17.88 15.87 8.22
N LEU A 38 18.95 16.68 8.24
CA LEU A 38 20.32 16.17 8.29
C LEU A 38 20.60 15.36 9.57
N GLY A 39 20.12 15.83 10.73
CA GLY A 39 20.21 15.06 11.98
C GLY A 39 19.50 13.72 11.86
N THR A 40 18.31 13.70 11.25
CA THR A 40 17.52 12.48 11.01
C THR A 40 18.27 11.50 10.11
N VAL A 41 18.95 11.99 9.05
CA VAL A 41 19.78 11.17 8.15
C VAL A 41 20.88 10.44 8.92
N TRP A 42 21.62 11.15 9.79
CA TRP A 42 22.71 10.55 10.57
C TRP A 42 22.21 9.50 11.56
N VAL A 43 21.12 9.79 12.27
CA VAL A 43 20.54 8.81 13.21
C VAL A 43 19.99 7.60 12.44
N SER A 44 19.33 7.81 11.30
CA SER A 44 18.84 6.73 10.44
C SER A 44 19.96 5.85 9.91
N ALA A 45 21.10 6.44 9.50
CA ALA A 45 22.27 5.71 9.02
C ALA A 45 22.86 4.76 10.07
N LEU A 46 22.67 5.06 11.36
CA LEU A 46 23.08 4.19 12.47
C LEU A 46 21.98 3.17 12.83
N VAL A 47 20.77 3.65 13.11
CA VAL A 47 19.71 2.85 13.74
C VAL A 47 19.11 1.84 12.76
N VAL A 48 18.93 2.20 11.48
CA VAL A 48 18.30 1.31 10.48
C VAL A 48 19.16 0.08 10.19
N PRO A 49 20.47 0.19 9.88
CA PRO A 49 21.31 -0.98 9.67
C PRO A 49 21.45 -1.85 10.94
N VAL A 50 21.58 -1.24 12.12
CA VAL A 50 21.67 -1.98 13.39
C VAL A 50 20.39 -2.79 13.63
N ALA A 51 19.21 -2.18 13.47
CA ALA A 51 17.96 -2.90 13.62
C ALA A 51 17.79 -4.03 12.60
N GLY A 52 18.17 -3.79 11.33
CA GLY A 52 18.18 -4.81 10.28
C GLY A 52 19.10 -5.99 10.62
N LEU A 53 20.32 -5.71 11.08
CA LEU A 53 21.30 -6.73 11.48
C LEU A 53 20.84 -7.52 12.72
N LEU A 54 20.27 -6.84 13.73
CA LEU A 54 19.71 -7.50 14.90
C LEU A 54 18.54 -8.41 14.51
N PHE A 55 17.63 -7.92 13.67
CA PHE A 55 16.52 -8.72 13.16
C PHE A 55 17.02 -9.93 12.37
N PHE A 56 17.98 -9.73 11.46
CA PHE A 56 18.62 -10.81 10.71
C PHE A 56 19.24 -11.84 11.65
N ARG A 57 20.04 -11.41 12.63
CA ARG A 57 20.71 -12.33 13.56
C ARG A 57 19.73 -13.15 14.39
N VAL A 58 18.65 -12.54 14.85
CA VAL A 58 17.65 -13.21 15.70
C VAL A 58 16.74 -14.12 14.89
N PHE A 59 16.36 -13.73 13.66
CA PHE A 59 15.27 -14.39 12.93
C PHE A 59 15.69 -15.09 11.61
N SER A 60 16.92 -14.92 11.12
CA SER A 60 17.48 -15.69 10.00
C SER A 60 17.55 -17.22 10.23
N PRO A 61 17.65 -17.75 11.47
CA PRO A 61 17.58 -19.19 11.70
C PRO A 61 16.19 -19.80 11.44
N PHE A 62 15.12 -19.01 11.34
CA PHE A 62 13.75 -19.51 11.29
C PHE A 62 13.28 -19.87 9.86
N GLU A 63 12.39 -20.87 9.80
CA GLU A 63 11.85 -21.54 8.61
C GLU A 63 11.45 -20.62 7.44
N SER A 64 11.85 -20.99 6.23
CA SER A 64 11.29 -20.45 4.97
C SER A 64 9.91 -21.06 4.70
N ASN A 65 8.98 -20.30 4.12
CA ASN A 65 7.63 -20.77 3.78
C ASN A 65 7.62 -21.72 2.58
N GLY A 66 8.14 -22.94 2.75
CA GLY A 66 8.16 -23.98 1.72
C GLY A 66 9.07 -23.63 0.53
N ARG A 67 9.62 -24.66 -0.12
CA ARG A 67 10.57 -24.46 -1.21
C ARG A 67 9.85 -24.01 -2.49
N LEU A 68 10.27 -22.90 -3.11
CA LEU A 68 9.89 -22.58 -4.49
C LEU A 68 10.51 -23.63 -5.42
N LYS A 69 9.69 -24.13 -6.35
CA LYS A 69 10.24 -24.96 -7.43
C LYS A 69 10.97 -24.06 -8.42
N GLY A 70 11.97 -24.57 -9.15
CA GLY A 70 12.74 -23.76 -10.11
C GLY A 70 11.86 -22.97 -11.11
N LYS A 71 10.74 -23.57 -11.57
CA LYS A 71 9.74 -22.89 -12.42
C LYS A 71 9.02 -21.73 -11.70
N GLU A 72 8.73 -21.88 -10.41
CA GLU A 72 8.07 -20.84 -9.61
C GLU A 72 8.97 -19.61 -9.43
N CYS A 73 10.29 -19.80 -9.31
CA CYS A 73 11.23 -18.68 -9.30
C CYS A 73 11.19 -17.88 -10.60
N VAL A 74 11.12 -18.54 -11.76
CA VAL A 74 11.02 -17.88 -13.08
C VAL A 74 9.73 -17.06 -13.16
N TYR A 75 8.59 -17.63 -12.75
CA TYR A 75 7.32 -16.90 -12.74
C TYR A 75 7.35 -15.70 -11.78
N LEU A 76 7.93 -15.86 -10.59
CA LEU A 76 8.04 -14.76 -9.63
C LEU A 76 8.93 -13.64 -10.19
N SER A 77 10.10 -13.98 -10.75
CA SER A 77 10.97 -13.02 -11.43
C SER A 77 10.26 -12.29 -12.57
N PHE A 78 9.50 -13.01 -13.40
CA PHE A 78 8.71 -12.41 -14.48
C PHE A 78 7.71 -11.38 -13.95
N PHE A 79 6.97 -11.69 -12.88
CA PHE A 79 6.00 -10.76 -12.30
C PHE A 79 6.68 -9.55 -11.63
N LEU A 80 7.81 -9.76 -10.97
CA LEU A 80 8.60 -8.68 -10.37
C LEU A 80 9.11 -7.71 -11.43
N VAL A 81 9.72 -8.22 -12.51
CA VAL A 81 10.20 -7.40 -13.63
C VAL A 81 9.03 -6.68 -14.29
N SER A 82 7.92 -7.39 -14.57
CA SER A 82 6.74 -6.80 -15.19
C SER A 82 6.17 -5.65 -14.38
N ALA A 83 6.05 -5.79 -13.05
CA ALA A 83 5.55 -4.74 -12.17
C ALA A 83 6.45 -3.51 -12.16
N VAL A 84 7.77 -3.70 -12.13
CA VAL A 84 8.75 -2.60 -12.23
C VAL A 84 8.62 -1.91 -13.59
N THR A 85 8.58 -2.68 -14.68
CA THR A 85 8.41 -2.15 -16.04
C THR A 85 7.12 -1.36 -16.18
N PHE A 86 5.98 -1.89 -15.73
CA PHE A 86 4.71 -1.15 -15.76
C PHE A 86 4.77 0.12 -14.93
N THR A 87 5.38 0.06 -13.74
CA THR A 87 5.53 1.24 -12.87
C THR A 87 6.36 2.32 -13.53
N LEU A 88 7.43 1.98 -14.25
CA LEU A 88 8.31 2.93 -14.94
C LEU A 88 7.69 3.47 -16.24
N CYS A 89 7.05 2.61 -17.03
CA CYS A 89 6.59 2.95 -18.37
C CYS A 89 5.18 3.56 -18.41
N MET A 90 4.36 3.38 -17.36
CA MET A 90 3.04 4.00 -17.27
C MET A 90 3.15 5.44 -16.75
N ASN A 91 3.11 6.41 -17.66
CA ASN A 91 3.15 7.82 -17.33
C ASN A 91 1.73 8.37 -17.15
N ARG A 92 1.37 8.71 -15.92
CA ARG A 92 0.09 9.31 -15.56
C ARG A 92 0.33 10.46 -14.58
N PRO A 93 0.35 11.70 -15.08
CA PRO A 93 0.50 12.86 -14.23
C PRO A 93 -0.60 12.96 -13.18
N ASP A 94 -0.24 13.40 -11.98
CA ASP A 94 -1.16 13.49 -10.86
C ASP A 94 -1.02 14.84 -10.14
N PRO A 95 -2.12 15.57 -9.91
CA PRO A 95 -2.07 16.92 -9.34
C PRO A 95 -1.56 16.94 -7.89
N ASP A 96 -1.59 15.80 -7.19
CA ASP A 96 -1.06 15.71 -5.83
C ASP A 96 0.47 15.83 -5.78
N ASP A 97 1.17 15.65 -6.91
CA ASP A 97 2.64 15.76 -6.97
C ASP A 97 3.16 17.14 -6.61
N ALA A 98 2.37 18.18 -6.90
CA ALA A 98 2.71 19.54 -6.50
C ALA A 98 2.88 19.67 -4.97
N GLY A 99 2.23 18.82 -4.17
CA GLY A 99 2.41 18.75 -2.73
C GLY A 99 3.53 17.80 -2.32
N TYR A 100 3.50 16.56 -2.81
CA TYR A 100 4.42 15.50 -2.37
C TYR A 100 5.87 15.76 -2.81
N LEU A 101 6.09 16.11 -4.08
CA LEU A 101 7.44 16.43 -4.57
C LEU A 101 7.98 17.69 -3.89
N SER A 102 7.13 18.68 -3.69
CA SER A 102 7.50 19.92 -3.02
C SER A 102 7.95 19.68 -1.57
N GLN A 103 7.32 18.74 -0.86
CA GLN A 103 7.77 18.33 0.47
C GLN A 103 9.15 17.65 0.42
N ALA A 104 9.38 16.77 -0.55
CA ALA A 104 10.68 16.10 -0.72
C ALA A 104 11.81 17.11 -1.00
N ILE A 105 11.53 18.15 -1.78
CA ILE A 105 12.48 19.22 -2.09
C ILE A 105 12.71 20.13 -0.88
N LEU A 106 11.64 20.50 -0.16
CA LEU A 106 11.73 21.41 0.99
C LEU A 106 12.70 20.92 2.07
N VAL A 107 12.70 19.61 2.37
CA VAL A 107 13.64 19.05 3.36
C VAL A 107 15.09 19.02 2.87
N LEU A 108 15.31 18.97 1.55
CA LEU A 108 16.64 19.09 0.95
C LEU A 108 17.12 20.54 0.93
N ASP A 109 16.21 21.49 0.74
CA ASP A 109 16.52 22.91 0.75
C ASP A 109 16.86 23.42 2.17
N GLN A 110 16.19 22.85 3.18
CA GLN A 110 16.29 23.24 4.59
C GLN A 110 16.92 22.15 5.48
N LEU A 111 18.04 21.55 5.04
CA LEU A 111 18.73 20.44 5.72
C LEU A 111 18.95 20.63 7.22
N HIS A 112 19.25 21.85 7.64
CA HIS A 112 19.63 22.20 9.00
C HIS A 112 18.47 22.71 9.86
N VAL A 113 17.33 23.03 9.25
CA VAL A 113 16.15 23.52 9.98
C VAL A 113 15.49 22.33 10.69
N PRO A 114 15.14 22.45 11.98
CA PRO A 114 14.36 21.45 12.69
C PRO A 114 13.10 21.06 11.91
N LEU A 115 12.78 19.77 11.81
CA LEU A 115 11.63 19.29 11.02
C LEU A 115 10.30 19.91 11.47
N LYS A 116 10.17 20.25 12.75
CA LYS A 116 8.99 20.90 13.35
C LYS A 116 8.83 22.38 12.97
N GLU A 117 9.91 23.03 12.53
CA GLU A 117 9.97 24.46 12.17
C GLU A 117 9.80 24.69 10.66
N LEU A 118 9.70 23.61 9.87
CA LEU A 118 9.42 23.71 8.44
C LEU A 118 8.05 24.38 8.20
N PRO A 119 7.91 25.18 7.12
CA PRO A 119 6.70 25.96 6.82
C PRO A 119 5.36 25.21 7.04
N SER A 120 4.45 25.86 7.78
CA SER A 120 3.29 25.25 8.43
C SER A 120 2.09 24.90 7.53
N ASN A 121 2.07 25.39 6.28
CA ASN A 121 1.05 24.97 5.30
C ASN A 121 1.13 23.46 4.95
N PHE A 122 2.15 22.77 5.49
CA PHE A 122 2.33 21.33 5.49
C PHE A 122 2.47 20.75 6.91
N SER A 123 2.64 21.55 7.97
CA SER A 123 2.83 21.01 9.31
C SER A 123 1.55 20.41 9.92
N GLN A 124 0.35 20.76 9.44
CA GLN A 124 -0.94 20.20 9.90
C GLN A 124 -1.24 18.79 9.34
N GLY A 125 -0.36 17.82 9.63
CA GLY A 125 -0.55 16.40 9.31
C GLY A 125 0.29 15.83 8.14
N VAL A 126 1.11 16.66 7.46
CA VAL A 126 2.04 16.20 6.40
C VAL A 126 3.42 15.82 6.95
N SER A 127 3.70 16.12 8.22
CA SER A 127 4.96 15.78 8.93
C SER A 127 5.23 14.26 9.07
N LEU A 128 4.29 13.40 8.68
CA LEU A 128 4.40 11.94 8.75
C LEU A 128 4.51 11.24 7.40
N SER A 129 4.51 11.98 6.30
CA SER A 129 4.76 11.42 4.97
C SER A 129 6.25 11.07 4.81
N CYS A 130 6.74 10.15 5.65
CA CYS A 130 8.13 9.69 5.68
C CYS A 130 8.58 9.11 4.33
N TYR A 131 7.62 8.70 3.49
CA TYR A 131 7.87 8.30 2.12
C TYR A 131 8.57 9.39 1.30
N GLU A 132 8.20 10.66 1.47
CA GLU A 132 8.87 11.79 0.82
C GLU A 132 10.29 11.96 1.34
N TYR A 133 10.46 11.86 2.65
CA TYR A 133 11.76 11.99 3.29
C TYR A 133 12.70 10.84 2.91
N PHE A 134 12.17 9.65 2.67
CA PHE A 134 12.95 8.52 2.19
C PHE A 134 13.52 8.78 0.78
N ARG A 135 12.76 9.45 -0.09
CA ARG A 135 13.23 9.86 -1.42
C ARG A 135 14.31 10.92 -1.34
N SER A 136 14.10 11.92 -0.50
CA SER A 136 15.08 12.98 -0.22
C SER A 136 16.36 12.39 0.38
N LEU A 137 16.24 11.45 1.32
CA LEU A 137 17.37 10.74 1.92
C LEU A 137 18.16 10.00 0.83
N PHE A 138 17.47 9.28 -0.06
CA PHE A 138 18.12 8.59 -1.17
C PHE A 138 18.88 9.56 -2.06
N THR A 139 18.28 10.68 -2.45
CA THR A 139 18.94 11.75 -3.23
C THR A 139 20.16 12.30 -2.51
N LEU A 140 20.04 12.64 -1.23
CA LEU A 140 21.13 13.21 -0.43
C LEU A 140 22.31 12.24 -0.29
N VAL A 141 22.04 10.95 -0.07
CA VAL A 141 23.07 9.93 0.17
C VAL A 141 23.73 9.48 -1.13
N THR A 142 22.99 9.39 -2.24
CA THR A 142 23.48 8.81 -3.49
C THR A 142 23.92 9.86 -4.51
N GLY A 143 23.49 11.12 -4.35
CA GLY A 143 23.67 12.17 -5.35
C GLY A 143 22.77 12.04 -6.58
N VAL A 144 21.88 11.04 -6.62
CA VAL A 144 20.93 10.86 -7.73
C VAL A 144 19.90 11.99 -7.74
N PRO A 145 19.59 12.60 -8.90
CA PRO A 145 18.65 13.73 -8.98
C PRO A 145 17.29 13.42 -8.35
N ILE A 146 16.65 14.42 -7.72
CA ILE A 146 15.41 14.21 -6.98
C ILE A 146 14.29 13.61 -7.82
N LEU A 147 14.15 14.00 -9.09
CA LEU A 147 13.12 13.43 -9.97
C LEU A 147 13.37 11.95 -10.30
N THR A 148 14.63 11.56 -10.42
CA THR A 148 15.03 10.17 -10.64
C THR A 148 14.75 9.31 -9.40
N SER A 149 15.08 9.81 -8.21
CA SER A 149 14.69 9.18 -6.94
C SER A 149 13.16 9.06 -6.84
N TYR A 150 12.44 10.15 -7.15
CA TYR A 150 11.01 10.30 -6.94
C TYR A 150 10.14 9.47 -7.89
N TYR A 151 10.44 9.47 -9.19
CA TYR A 151 9.61 8.83 -10.21
C TYR A 151 10.13 7.47 -10.68
N LEU A 152 11.43 7.19 -10.53
CA LEU A 152 12.05 5.99 -11.11
C LEU A 152 12.51 5.00 -10.03
N VAL A 153 13.47 5.37 -9.19
CA VAL A 153 14.15 4.42 -8.29
C VAL A 153 13.23 3.92 -7.19
N ILE A 154 12.68 4.82 -6.37
CA ILE A 154 11.87 4.42 -5.21
C ILE A 154 10.56 3.76 -5.65
N PRO A 155 9.80 4.25 -6.66
CA PRO A 155 8.61 3.56 -7.15
C PRO A 155 8.89 2.14 -7.67
N SER A 156 10.03 1.92 -8.34
CA SER A 156 10.46 0.59 -8.77
C SER A 156 10.68 -0.36 -7.59
N LEU A 157 11.34 0.13 -6.54
CA LEU A 157 11.54 -0.61 -5.31
C LEU A 157 10.20 -0.99 -4.66
N ILE A 158 9.26 -0.05 -4.59
CA ILE A 158 7.92 -0.31 -4.04
C ILE A 158 7.14 -1.30 -4.91
N ALA A 159 7.25 -1.22 -6.24
CA ALA A 159 6.60 -2.17 -7.15
C ALA A 159 7.09 -3.61 -6.92
N PHE A 160 8.41 -3.77 -6.78
CA PHE A 160 9.04 -5.04 -6.46
C PHE A 160 8.49 -5.62 -5.14
N PHE A 161 8.48 -4.83 -4.07
CA PHE A 161 7.98 -5.30 -2.78
C PHE A 161 6.46 -5.51 -2.77
N ALA A 162 5.68 -4.72 -3.51
CA ALA A 162 4.23 -4.92 -3.63
C ALA A 162 3.89 -6.30 -4.23
N VAL A 163 4.60 -6.71 -5.29
CA VAL A 163 4.46 -8.05 -5.86
C VAL A 163 4.88 -9.13 -4.87
N LEU A 164 5.96 -8.94 -4.11
CA LEU A 164 6.36 -9.90 -3.07
C LEU A 164 5.31 -10.03 -1.94
N ALA A 165 4.72 -8.92 -1.50
CA ALA A 165 3.64 -8.91 -0.50
C ALA A 165 2.43 -9.69 -1.00
N GLN A 166 2.02 -9.43 -2.24
CA GLN A 166 0.90 -10.11 -2.88
C GLN A 166 1.19 -11.58 -3.13
N TRP A 167 2.42 -11.93 -3.56
CA TRP A 167 2.86 -13.32 -3.74
C TRP A 167 2.77 -14.10 -2.42
N LYS A 168 3.32 -13.53 -1.33
CA LYS A 168 3.24 -14.11 0.02
C LYS A 168 1.79 -14.32 0.46
N LEU A 169 0.91 -13.33 0.23
CA LEU A 169 -0.50 -13.43 0.57
C LEU A 169 -1.23 -14.50 -0.26
N LEU A 170 -1.03 -14.55 -1.57
CA LEU A 170 -1.63 -15.56 -2.44
C LEU A 170 -1.13 -16.97 -2.11
N ARG A 171 0.17 -17.15 -1.86
CA ARG A 171 0.72 -18.43 -1.37
C ARG A 171 0.09 -18.87 -0.05
N LEU A 172 -0.22 -17.91 0.84
CA LEU A 172 -0.88 -18.22 2.09
C LEU A 172 -2.35 -18.64 1.90
N LEU A 173 -3.08 -17.98 1.01
CA LEU A 173 -4.54 -18.17 0.87
C LEU A 173 -4.92 -19.29 -0.11
N ILE A 174 -4.21 -19.38 -1.25
CA ILE A 174 -4.50 -20.32 -2.36
C ILE A 174 -3.33 -21.24 -2.74
N SER A 175 -2.22 -21.20 -1.98
CA SER A 175 -1.09 -22.13 -2.10
C SER A 175 -0.56 -22.30 -3.54
N ASN A 176 -0.81 -23.45 -4.18
CA ASN A 176 -0.24 -23.85 -5.48
C ASN A 176 -0.76 -23.02 -6.68
N LYS A 177 -1.88 -22.29 -6.53
CA LYS A 177 -2.50 -21.53 -7.63
C LYS A 177 -2.07 -20.07 -7.68
N TRP A 178 -1.09 -19.70 -6.86
CA TRP A 178 -0.62 -18.32 -6.74
C TRP A 178 -0.18 -17.71 -8.08
N VAL A 179 0.34 -18.50 -9.03
CA VAL A 179 0.78 -18.00 -10.35
C VAL A 179 -0.41 -17.45 -11.15
N VAL A 180 -1.50 -18.23 -11.23
CA VAL A 180 -2.73 -17.82 -11.90
C VAL A 180 -3.36 -16.63 -11.16
N GLY A 181 -3.38 -16.69 -9.83
CA GLY A 181 -3.83 -15.57 -9.00
C GLY A 181 -3.03 -14.29 -9.24
N MET A 182 -1.70 -14.38 -9.33
CA MET A 182 -0.83 -13.23 -9.56
C MET A 182 -1.01 -12.66 -10.97
N PHE A 183 -1.14 -13.52 -11.99
CA PHE A 183 -1.47 -13.09 -13.35
C PHE A 183 -2.78 -12.28 -13.35
N PHE A 184 -3.84 -12.81 -12.74
CA PHE A 184 -5.12 -12.11 -12.70
C PHE A 184 -5.09 -10.86 -11.82
N TYR A 185 -4.33 -10.88 -10.72
CA TYR A 185 -4.07 -9.68 -9.91
C TYR A 185 -3.47 -8.57 -10.77
N ILE A 186 -2.40 -8.85 -11.53
CA ILE A 186 -1.78 -7.86 -12.43
C ILE A 186 -2.79 -7.41 -13.50
N LEU A 187 -3.54 -8.32 -14.10
CA LEU A 187 -4.58 -7.98 -15.07
C LEU A 187 -5.63 -7.00 -14.48
N VAL A 188 -6.11 -7.27 -13.27
CA VAL A 188 -7.02 -6.37 -12.54
C VAL A 188 -6.37 -5.01 -12.29
N MET A 189 -5.10 -5.01 -11.87
CA MET A 189 -4.35 -3.78 -11.61
C MET A 189 -4.06 -2.96 -12.88
N LEU A 190 -4.11 -3.57 -14.07
CA LEU A 190 -3.94 -2.87 -15.35
C LEU A 190 -5.28 -2.47 -16.00
N ALA A 191 -6.33 -3.27 -15.82
CA ALA A 191 -7.62 -3.04 -16.47
C ALA A 191 -8.56 -2.14 -15.66
N TRP A 192 -8.47 -2.08 -14.33
CA TRP A 192 -9.49 -1.42 -13.50
C TRP A 192 -9.28 0.09 -13.29
N GLY A 193 -9.39 0.87 -14.38
CA GLY A 193 -9.22 2.32 -14.37
C GLY A 193 -10.49 3.15 -14.20
N ASP A 194 -11.65 2.53 -13.97
CA ASP A 194 -12.98 3.15 -14.11
C ASP A 194 -13.17 4.45 -13.31
N VAL A 195 -12.60 4.51 -12.10
CA VAL A 195 -12.56 5.73 -11.28
C VAL A 195 -11.16 5.99 -10.75
N HIS A 196 -10.80 7.26 -10.56
CA HIS A 196 -9.47 7.68 -10.11
C HIS A 196 -9.02 7.04 -8.78
N ARG A 197 -9.98 6.63 -7.94
CA ARG A 197 -9.76 6.11 -6.58
C ARG A 197 -9.84 4.58 -6.51
N THR A 198 -9.89 3.88 -7.65
CA THR A 198 -9.78 2.41 -7.65
C THR A 198 -8.46 1.95 -7.05
N HIS A 199 -8.47 0.75 -6.48
CA HIS A 199 -7.27 0.09 -5.97
C HIS A 199 -6.20 -0.04 -7.07
N ALA A 200 -6.62 -0.33 -8.30
CA ALA A 200 -5.73 -0.45 -9.45
C ALA A 200 -5.11 0.90 -9.88
N ASN A 201 -5.82 2.02 -9.73
CA ASN A 201 -5.22 3.34 -9.92
C ASN A 201 -4.21 3.70 -8.82
N PHE A 202 -4.41 3.21 -7.60
CA PHE A 202 -3.37 3.20 -6.55
C PHE A 202 -2.29 2.12 -6.78
N GLY A 203 -2.33 1.42 -7.92
CA GLY A 203 -1.38 0.43 -8.37
C GLY A 203 -0.09 0.99 -8.95
N PHE A 204 0.50 0.21 -9.86
CA PHE A 204 1.76 0.49 -10.56
C PHE A 204 1.86 1.92 -11.12
N VAL A 205 0.74 2.45 -11.60
CA VAL A 205 0.71 3.77 -12.21
C VAL A 205 1.04 4.91 -11.23
N ARG A 206 0.72 4.77 -9.93
CA ARG A 206 0.87 5.81 -8.89
C ARG A 206 1.81 5.44 -7.74
N LEU A 207 2.64 4.41 -7.87
CA LEU A 207 3.54 3.99 -6.78
C LEU A 207 4.56 5.06 -6.34
N PHE A 208 4.71 6.15 -7.09
CA PHE A 208 5.39 7.37 -6.65
C PHE A 208 4.62 8.17 -5.59
N GLN A 209 3.49 7.68 -5.10
CA GLN A 209 2.76 8.30 -4.00
C GLN A 209 2.71 7.32 -2.83
N GLY A 210 3.01 7.80 -1.63
CA GLY A 210 3.10 6.90 -0.47
C GLY A 210 1.77 6.21 -0.14
N LYS A 211 0.62 6.87 -0.39
CA LYS A 211 -0.72 6.23 -0.30
C LYS A 211 -0.92 5.05 -1.25
N ALA A 212 -0.32 5.09 -2.44
CA ALA A 212 -0.36 3.98 -3.38
C ALA A 212 0.42 2.78 -2.82
N GLY A 213 1.66 3.03 -2.36
CA GLY A 213 2.47 2.03 -1.66
C GLY A 213 1.76 1.44 -0.42
N PHE A 214 1.03 2.26 0.34
CA PHE A 214 0.22 1.78 1.46
C PHE A 214 -0.83 0.74 1.00
N VAL A 215 -1.62 1.07 -0.02
CA VAL A 215 -2.70 0.19 -0.51
C VAL A 215 -2.15 -1.08 -1.17
N THR A 216 -1.05 -0.99 -1.92
CA THR A 216 -0.55 -2.12 -2.74
C THR A 216 0.48 -3.01 -2.05
N LEU A 217 1.20 -2.48 -1.06
CA LEU A 217 2.26 -3.21 -0.35
C LEU A 217 1.89 -3.42 1.12
N ILE A 218 1.56 -2.36 1.86
CA ILE A 218 1.35 -2.45 3.30
C ILE A 218 0.08 -3.23 3.64
N VAL A 219 -1.06 -2.94 2.99
CA VAL A 219 -2.31 -3.66 3.26
C VAL A 219 -2.16 -5.18 3.02
N PRO A 220 -1.67 -5.66 1.87
CA PRO A 220 -1.40 -7.10 1.68
C PRO A 220 -0.42 -7.69 2.69
N ALA A 221 0.64 -6.95 3.06
CA ALA A 221 1.60 -7.37 4.06
C ALA A 221 0.97 -7.53 5.46
N LEU A 222 0.07 -6.62 5.86
CA LEU A 222 -0.67 -6.72 7.12
C LEU A 222 -1.52 -7.99 7.16
N PHE A 223 -2.27 -8.29 6.09
CA PHE A 223 -3.01 -9.55 5.99
C PHE A 223 -2.08 -10.77 6.14
N PHE A 224 -0.97 -10.78 5.40
CA PHE A 224 -0.01 -11.89 5.42
C PHE A 224 0.58 -12.12 6.82
N TYR A 225 1.18 -11.08 7.42
CA TYR A 225 1.84 -11.23 8.72
C TYR A 225 0.84 -11.45 9.85
N PHE A 226 -0.33 -10.83 9.82
CA PHE A 226 -1.35 -11.05 10.83
C PHE A 226 -1.86 -12.49 10.81
N PHE A 227 -2.17 -13.04 9.63
CA PHE A 227 -2.59 -14.44 9.55
C PHE A 227 -1.47 -15.41 9.90
N LYS A 228 -0.22 -15.14 9.52
CA LYS A 228 0.93 -15.93 9.97
C LYS A 228 1.10 -15.88 11.49
N TYR A 229 0.90 -14.72 12.11
CA TYR A 229 0.91 -14.58 13.56
C TYR A 229 -0.21 -15.39 14.19
N VAL A 230 -1.45 -15.30 13.69
CA VAL A 230 -2.59 -16.05 14.24
C VAL A 230 -2.46 -17.56 14.02
N GLN A 231 -1.81 -18.02 12.93
CA GLN A 231 -1.56 -19.45 12.71
C GLN A 231 -0.48 -20.02 13.63
N THR A 232 0.56 -19.25 13.92
CA THR A 232 1.78 -19.78 14.56
C THR A 232 2.04 -19.26 15.97
N PHE A 233 1.45 -18.11 16.31
CA PHE A 233 1.71 -17.32 17.52
C PHE A 233 3.19 -17.01 17.78
N LYS A 234 4.05 -17.12 16.76
CA LYS A 234 5.48 -16.83 16.89
C LYS A 234 5.69 -15.31 17.03
N PHE A 235 6.52 -14.92 18.00
CA PHE A 235 6.84 -13.52 18.28
C PHE A 235 7.34 -12.76 17.05
N LYS A 236 8.14 -13.40 16.19
CA LYS A 236 8.61 -12.86 14.90
C LYS A 236 7.48 -12.21 14.10
N TYR A 237 6.35 -12.90 13.94
CA TYR A 237 5.25 -12.38 13.12
C TYR A 237 4.47 -11.27 13.83
N GLY A 238 4.39 -11.29 15.17
CA GLY A 238 3.84 -10.15 15.92
C GLY A 238 4.69 -8.89 15.73
N LEU A 239 6.02 -9.04 15.76
CA LEU A 239 6.97 -7.96 15.49
C LEU A 239 6.86 -7.45 14.05
N LEU A 240 6.67 -8.35 13.07
CA LEU A 240 6.47 -7.96 11.67
C LEU A 240 5.13 -7.26 11.45
N VAL A 241 4.04 -7.66 12.14
CA VAL A 241 2.78 -6.90 12.12
C VAL A 241 3.02 -5.47 12.65
N PHE A 242 3.73 -5.33 13.77
CA PHE A 242 4.10 -4.03 14.34
C PHE A 242 4.89 -3.16 13.35
N PHE A 243 5.98 -3.68 12.78
CA PHE A 243 6.76 -2.89 11.82
C PHE A 243 5.99 -2.60 10.52
N THR A 244 5.08 -3.48 10.10
CA THR A 244 4.25 -3.23 8.91
C THR A 244 3.25 -2.09 9.15
N ILE A 245 2.62 -2.01 10.32
CA ILE A 245 1.69 -0.91 10.61
C ILE A 245 2.43 0.42 10.78
N VAL A 246 3.60 0.40 11.42
CA VAL A 246 4.50 1.55 11.54
C VAL A 246 4.96 2.01 10.15
N ALA A 247 5.42 1.09 9.30
CA ALA A 247 5.74 1.39 7.91
C ALA A 247 4.54 2.03 7.19
N GLY A 248 3.33 1.50 7.42
CA GLY A 248 2.09 2.07 6.89
C GLY A 248 1.87 3.53 7.23
N VAL A 249 2.13 3.94 8.48
CA VAL A 249 2.09 5.34 8.90
C VAL A 249 3.12 6.17 8.12
N GLY A 250 4.32 5.65 7.93
CA GLY A 250 5.37 6.34 7.18
C GLY A 250 5.09 6.47 5.68
N PHE A 251 4.34 5.53 5.10
CA PHE A 251 3.88 5.64 3.71
C PHE A 251 2.83 6.73 3.54
N THR A 252 1.92 6.91 4.50
CA THR A 252 0.85 7.91 4.37
C THR A 252 0.24 8.23 5.73
N PRO A 253 -0.16 9.50 5.97
CA PRO A 253 -0.94 9.86 7.16
C PRO A 253 -2.19 9.00 7.35
N SER A 254 -2.77 8.45 6.27
CA SER A 254 -3.90 7.53 6.36
C SER A 254 -3.61 6.21 7.06
N GLY A 255 -2.34 5.79 7.12
CA GLY A 255 -1.92 4.56 7.79
C GLY A 255 -2.24 4.56 9.28
N ILE A 256 -2.34 5.75 9.89
CA ILE A 256 -2.71 5.96 11.29
C ILE A 256 -4.12 5.47 11.60
N ILE A 257 -5.02 5.47 10.61
CA ILE A 257 -6.41 5.03 10.80
C ILE A 257 -6.63 3.69 10.11
N VAL A 258 -6.28 3.62 8.83
CA VAL A 258 -6.60 2.47 7.98
C VAL A 258 -5.86 1.22 8.46
N GLY A 259 -4.60 1.38 8.91
CA GLY A 259 -3.81 0.30 9.48
C GLY A 259 -4.45 -0.29 10.75
N PRO A 260 -4.68 0.51 11.81
CA PRO A 260 -5.33 0.02 13.03
C PRO A 260 -6.74 -0.52 12.80
N LEU A 261 -7.53 0.13 11.94
CA LEU A 261 -8.85 -0.35 11.58
C LEU A 261 -8.79 -1.76 10.97
N LEU A 262 -7.89 -1.99 10.01
CA LEU A 262 -7.68 -3.32 9.44
C LEU A 262 -7.30 -4.35 10.51
N LEU A 263 -6.34 -4.04 11.38
CA LEU A 263 -5.92 -4.95 12.45
C LEU A 263 -7.04 -5.23 13.46
N LEU A 264 -7.87 -4.24 13.77
CA LEU A 264 -9.02 -4.37 14.65
C LEU A 264 -10.07 -5.31 14.03
N LEU A 265 -10.43 -5.12 12.76
CA LEU A 265 -11.36 -6.01 12.06
C LEU A 265 -10.82 -7.44 11.92
N LEU A 266 -9.52 -7.58 11.62
CA LEU A 266 -8.85 -8.88 11.60
C LEU A 266 -8.80 -9.52 13.00
N GLY A 267 -8.58 -8.72 14.05
CA GLY A 267 -8.65 -9.13 15.45
C GLY A 267 -10.02 -9.69 15.82
N PHE A 268 -11.10 -8.97 15.46
CA PHE A 268 -12.47 -9.44 15.65
C PHE A 268 -12.77 -10.70 14.85
N ALA A 269 -12.32 -10.76 13.60
CA ALA A 269 -12.49 -11.94 12.74
C ALA A 269 -11.81 -13.20 13.34
N CYS A 270 -10.70 -13.01 14.05
CA CYS A 270 -9.89 -14.04 14.71
C CYS A 270 -10.14 -14.18 16.23
N LEU A 271 -11.18 -13.52 16.78
CA LEU A 271 -11.35 -13.33 18.23
C LEU A 271 -11.28 -14.64 19.02
N ASN A 272 -11.98 -15.68 18.57
CA ASN A 272 -12.00 -16.98 19.24
C ASN A 272 -10.59 -17.58 19.42
N ARG A 273 -9.74 -17.47 18.39
CA ARG A 273 -8.39 -18.04 18.41
C ARG A 273 -7.44 -17.18 19.25
N LEU A 274 -7.57 -15.85 19.18
CA LEU A 274 -6.80 -14.93 20.03
C LEU A 274 -7.18 -15.05 21.50
N TRP A 275 -8.47 -15.17 21.82
CA TRP A 275 -8.97 -15.29 23.19
C TRP A 275 -8.47 -16.55 23.89
N ALA A 276 -8.40 -17.68 23.16
CA ALA A 276 -7.80 -18.92 23.66
C ALA A 276 -6.32 -18.77 24.04
N ARG A 277 -5.64 -17.73 23.55
CA ARG A 277 -4.24 -17.40 23.85
C ARG A 277 -4.16 -15.97 24.40
N LYS A 278 -4.65 -15.76 25.63
CA LYS A 278 -4.73 -14.44 26.31
C LYS A 278 -3.50 -13.53 26.11
N LYS A 279 -2.28 -14.06 26.20
CA LYS A 279 -1.03 -13.30 25.97
C LYS A 279 -0.94 -12.74 24.53
N SER A 280 -1.36 -13.51 23.54
CA SER A 280 -1.37 -13.10 22.13
C SER A 280 -2.45 -12.05 21.83
N PHE A 281 -3.59 -12.12 22.52
CA PHE A 281 -4.61 -11.08 22.45
C PHE A 281 -4.09 -9.73 22.95
N LEU A 282 -3.38 -9.73 24.10
CA LEU A 282 -2.73 -8.52 24.62
C LEU A 282 -1.67 -7.95 23.67
N VAL A 283 -0.91 -8.81 22.98
CA VAL A 283 0.06 -8.37 21.97
C VAL A 283 -0.64 -7.65 20.81
N VAL A 284 -1.76 -8.16 20.31
CA VAL A 284 -2.53 -7.48 19.25
C VAL A 284 -3.05 -6.12 19.72
N ILE A 285 -3.58 -6.05 20.95
CA ILE A 285 -4.01 -4.78 21.55
C ILE A 285 -2.85 -3.79 21.59
N LEU A 286 -1.69 -4.21 22.12
CA LEU A 286 -0.51 -3.36 22.25
C LEU A 286 0.02 -2.88 20.89
N ILE A 287 -0.04 -3.73 19.86
CA ILE A 287 0.34 -3.34 18.49
C ILE A 287 -0.61 -2.26 17.96
N CYS A 288 -1.90 -2.32 18.28
CA CYS A 288 -2.88 -1.33 17.87
C CYS A 288 -2.79 -0.03 18.69
N THR A 289 -2.41 -0.07 19.96
CA THR A 289 -2.37 1.14 20.81
C THR A 289 -1.32 2.14 20.37
N VAL A 290 -0.19 1.71 19.79
CA VAL A 290 0.86 2.62 19.31
C VAL A 290 0.39 3.53 18.16
N PRO A 291 -0.10 3.02 17.02
CA PRO A 291 -0.59 3.86 15.93
C PRO A 291 -1.88 4.62 16.30
N ILE A 292 -2.72 4.08 17.18
CA ILE A 292 -3.89 4.81 17.71
C ILE A 292 -3.44 5.97 18.60
N GLY A 293 -2.52 5.72 19.54
CA GLY A 293 -1.95 6.74 20.42
C GLY A 293 -1.23 7.82 19.63
N LEU A 294 -0.50 7.42 18.58
CA LEU A 294 0.07 8.34 17.61
C LEU A 294 -1.05 9.14 16.92
N GLY A 295 -2.09 8.52 16.37
CA GLY A 295 -3.20 9.24 15.75
C GLY A 295 -3.94 10.22 16.66
N VAL A 296 -4.17 9.85 17.91
CA VAL A 296 -4.77 10.71 18.93
C VAL A 296 -3.84 11.89 19.23
N PHE A 297 -2.55 11.63 19.47
CA PHE A 297 -1.56 12.69 19.69
C PHE A 297 -1.55 13.70 18.55
N LEU A 298 -1.58 13.22 17.31
CA LEU A 298 -1.52 14.07 16.12
C LEU A 298 -2.81 14.86 15.90
N LYS A 299 -3.97 14.25 16.18
CA LYS A 299 -5.26 14.95 16.17
C LYS A 299 -5.28 16.07 17.22
N LEU A 300 -4.78 15.80 18.42
CA LEU A 300 -4.70 16.79 19.50
C LEU A 300 -3.69 17.90 19.19
N TYR A 301 -2.59 17.57 18.50
CA TYR A 301 -1.51 18.51 18.20
C TYR A 301 -1.81 19.41 16.99
N TRP A 302 -2.51 18.92 15.96
CA TRP A 302 -2.79 19.67 14.74
C TRP A 302 -4.23 20.18 14.58
N GLY A 303 -5.14 19.79 15.48
CA GLY A 303 -6.53 20.24 15.47
C GLY A 303 -7.39 19.60 14.37
N ASP A 304 -8.69 19.82 14.46
CA ASP A 304 -9.66 19.29 13.49
C ASP A 304 -9.56 20.03 12.15
N SER A 305 -9.17 19.31 11.10
CA SER A 305 -9.28 19.79 9.72
C SER A 305 -10.53 19.23 9.05
N ALA A 306 -11.60 20.03 9.15
CA ALA A 306 -12.82 20.11 8.35
C ALA A 306 -13.86 18.96 8.40
N ALA A 307 -15.11 19.35 8.72
CA ALA A 307 -16.36 18.57 8.64
C ALA A 307 -16.85 18.26 7.21
N LEU A 308 -15.95 18.32 6.21
CA LEU A 308 -16.29 18.42 4.80
C LEU A 308 -15.60 17.32 3.98
N VAL A 309 -16.39 16.42 3.40
CA VAL A 309 -15.96 15.22 2.68
C VAL A 309 -15.88 15.46 1.18
N HIS A 310 -14.77 15.04 0.55
CA HIS A 310 -14.65 15.04 -0.90
C HIS A 310 -15.42 13.87 -1.53
N THR A 311 -16.40 14.18 -2.37
CA THR A 311 -17.23 13.23 -3.12
C THR A 311 -17.01 13.36 -4.64
N GLN A 312 -17.71 12.54 -5.44
CA GLN A 312 -17.76 12.72 -6.92
C GLN A 312 -18.39 14.06 -7.32
N HIS A 313 -19.21 14.66 -6.45
CA HIS A 313 -19.95 15.89 -6.69
C HIS A 313 -19.34 17.10 -5.95
N GLY A 314 -18.05 17.04 -5.64
CA GLY A 314 -17.35 18.07 -4.86
C GLY A 314 -17.40 17.84 -3.36
N ILE A 315 -17.17 18.91 -2.60
CA ILE A 315 -17.10 18.89 -1.14
C ILE A 315 -18.52 18.86 -0.56
N ARG A 316 -18.84 17.88 0.29
CA ARG A 316 -20.16 17.72 0.92
C ARG A 316 -20.03 17.52 2.43
N ALA A 317 -21.04 17.97 3.17
CA ALA A 317 -21.13 17.79 4.62
C ALA A 317 -21.49 16.35 5.02
N HIS A 318 -22.29 15.66 4.20
CA HIS A 318 -22.78 14.31 4.45
C HIS A 318 -22.53 13.39 3.25
N THR A 319 -22.34 12.10 3.52
CA THR A 319 -22.08 11.09 2.48
C THR A 319 -22.66 9.74 2.86
N THR A 320 -23.24 9.04 1.89
CA THR A 320 -23.69 7.66 2.13
C THR A 320 -22.59 6.65 1.84
N ASN A 321 -22.71 5.47 2.44
CA ASN A 321 -21.77 4.38 2.20
C ASN A 321 -21.76 3.92 0.73
N ILE A 322 -22.91 3.92 0.07
CA ILE A 322 -23.05 3.55 -1.34
C ILE A 322 -22.34 4.55 -2.25
N GLU A 323 -22.43 5.85 -1.95
CA GLU A 323 -21.69 6.87 -2.68
C GLU A 323 -20.18 6.68 -2.54
N MET A 324 -19.69 6.42 -1.32
CA MET A 324 -18.25 6.17 -1.09
C MET A 324 -17.78 4.86 -1.73
N LEU A 325 -18.63 3.82 -1.75
CA LEU A 325 -18.34 2.59 -2.46
C LEU A 325 -18.22 2.87 -3.97
N LYS A 326 -19.21 3.50 -4.61
CA LYS A 326 -19.14 3.91 -6.03
C LYS A 326 -17.95 4.81 -6.32
N PHE A 327 -17.54 5.63 -5.36
CA PHE A 327 -16.38 6.50 -5.47
C PHE A 327 -15.06 5.74 -5.58
N VAL A 328 -14.96 4.58 -4.92
CA VAL A 328 -13.76 3.74 -4.88
C VAL A 328 -13.80 2.65 -5.94
N VAL A 329 -14.89 1.90 -6.08
CA VAL A 329 -14.96 0.74 -6.98
C VAL A 329 -15.53 1.07 -8.37
N GLY A 330 -16.18 2.22 -8.51
CA GLY A 330 -16.92 2.61 -9.71
C GLY A 330 -18.35 2.04 -9.74
N SER A 331 -19.16 2.52 -10.67
CA SER A 331 -20.53 2.06 -10.93
C SER A 331 -20.64 1.05 -12.07
N SER A 332 -19.50 0.65 -12.65
CA SER A 332 -19.41 -0.29 -13.77
C SER A 332 -19.52 -1.75 -13.31
N TYR A 333 -19.61 -2.67 -14.28
CA TYR A 333 -19.53 -4.11 -14.05
C TYR A 333 -18.30 -4.53 -13.22
N ARG A 334 -17.14 -3.88 -13.40
CA ARG A 334 -15.91 -4.21 -12.66
C ARG A 334 -16.07 -3.98 -11.16
N GLY A 335 -16.74 -2.90 -10.77
CA GLY A 335 -17.03 -2.59 -9.36
C GLY A 335 -17.96 -3.64 -8.73
N PHE A 336 -19.02 -4.02 -9.44
CA PHE A 336 -19.92 -5.10 -9.00
C PHE A 336 -19.20 -6.45 -8.91
N PHE A 337 -18.40 -6.79 -9.92
CA PHE A 337 -17.62 -8.02 -9.94
C PHE A 337 -16.62 -8.10 -8.78
N ALA A 338 -15.96 -6.98 -8.44
CA ALA A 338 -15.08 -6.89 -7.29
C ALA A 338 -15.81 -7.18 -5.97
N LEU A 339 -16.98 -6.58 -5.76
CA LEU A 339 -17.81 -6.82 -4.57
C LEU A 339 -18.30 -8.28 -4.50
N TYR A 340 -18.73 -8.85 -5.63
CA TYR A 340 -19.13 -10.24 -5.73
C TYR A 340 -17.98 -11.20 -5.39
N CYS A 341 -16.80 -10.99 -5.98
CA CYS A 341 -15.60 -11.79 -5.69
C CYS A 341 -15.23 -11.70 -4.20
N PHE A 342 -15.32 -10.52 -3.60
CA PHE A 342 -15.09 -10.33 -2.17
C PHE A 342 -16.08 -11.15 -1.32
N ALA A 343 -17.38 -11.05 -1.60
CA ALA A 343 -18.42 -11.76 -0.86
C ALA A 343 -18.30 -13.29 -0.96
N VAL A 344 -17.95 -13.81 -2.14
CA VAL A 344 -17.83 -15.26 -2.41
C VAL A 344 -16.47 -15.83 -1.97
N SER A 345 -15.45 -14.98 -1.80
CA SER A 345 -14.08 -15.41 -1.47
C SER A 345 -13.96 -16.42 -0.31
N PRO A 346 -14.77 -16.38 0.78
CA PRO A 346 -14.67 -17.37 1.85
C PRO A 346 -14.88 -18.82 1.40
N LEU A 347 -15.61 -19.05 0.31
CA LEU A 347 -15.83 -20.40 -0.22
C LEU A 347 -14.60 -20.95 -0.94
N LEU A 348 -13.76 -20.04 -1.46
CA LEU A 348 -12.69 -20.32 -2.42
C LEU A 348 -11.30 -20.46 -1.78
N LEU A 349 -11.15 -20.07 -0.52
CA LEU A 349 -9.86 -20.22 0.17
C LEU A 349 -9.47 -21.70 0.29
N SER A 350 -8.30 -22.06 -0.25
CA SER A 350 -7.72 -23.39 -0.08
C SER A 350 -7.12 -23.58 1.32
N CYS A 351 -6.71 -22.51 1.99
CA CYS A 351 -6.18 -22.56 3.36
C CYS A 351 -7.29 -22.82 4.40
N LYS A 352 -7.50 -24.10 4.76
CA LYS A 352 -8.52 -24.51 5.75
C LYS A 352 -8.36 -23.82 7.11
N LEU A 353 -7.12 -23.57 7.55
CA LEU A 353 -6.82 -22.95 8.85
C LEU A 353 -7.23 -21.48 8.97
N LEU A 354 -7.47 -20.80 7.85
CA LEU A 354 -7.87 -19.39 7.78
C LEU A 354 -9.28 -19.19 7.23
N LYS A 355 -9.93 -20.26 6.74
CA LYS A 355 -11.22 -20.15 6.05
C LYS A 355 -12.30 -19.54 6.95
N LYS A 356 -12.34 -19.91 8.23
CA LYS A 356 -13.30 -19.39 9.21
C LYS A 356 -13.03 -17.93 9.54
N GLU A 357 -11.77 -17.59 9.78
CA GLU A 357 -11.30 -16.24 10.09
C GLU A 357 -11.55 -15.29 8.93
N TRP A 358 -11.20 -15.70 7.70
CA TRP A 358 -11.48 -14.94 6.48
C TRP A 358 -12.97 -14.73 6.25
N ARG A 359 -13.79 -15.78 6.43
CA ARG A 359 -15.26 -15.66 6.38
C ARG A 359 -15.77 -14.60 7.35
N ASN A 360 -15.31 -14.63 8.60
CA ASN A 360 -15.74 -13.65 9.60
C ASN A 360 -15.31 -12.23 9.18
N PHE A 361 -14.10 -12.06 8.67
CA PHE A 361 -13.62 -10.76 8.15
C PHE A 361 -14.50 -10.24 7.01
N VAL A 362 -14.82 -11.08 6.03
CA VAL A 362 -15.71 -10.74 4.92
C VAL A 362 -17.09 -10.35 5.42
N LEU A 363 -17.68 -11.12 6.34
CA LEU A 363 -18.99 -10.81 6.93
C LEU A 363 -19.00 -9.47 7.67
N ILE A 364 -17.98 -9.20 8.49
CA ILE A 364 -17.85 -7.92 9.20
C ILE A 364 -17.78 -6.76 8.20
N CYS A 365 -16.96 -6.88 7.14
CA CYS A 365 -16.86 -5.84 6.12
C CYS A 365 -18.17 -5.65 5.35
N LEU A 366 -18.89 -6.72 5.00
CA LEU A 366 -20.20 -6.64 4.35
C LEU A 366 -21.25 -5.99 5.26
N LEU A 367 -21.23 -6.27 6.58
CA LEU A 367 -22.08 -5.59 7.55
C LEU A 367 -21.77 -4.09 7.62
N LEU A 368 -20.49 -3.72 7.68
CA LEU A 368 -20.05 -2.33 7.63
C LEU A 368 -20.43 -1.64 6.31
N LEU A 369 -20.42 -2.36 5.19
CA LEU A 369 -20.90 -1.85 3.90
C LEU A 369 -22.43 -1.69 3.87
N GLY A 370 -23.17 -2.57 4.55
CA GLY A 370 -24.63 -2.52 4.64
C GLY A 370 -25.17 -1.41 5.53
N ILE A 371 -24.39 -0.96 6.53
CA ILE A 371 -24.77 0.17 7.39
C ILE A 371 -24.59 1.49 6.60
N PRO A 372 -25.67 2.26 6.33
CA PRO A 372 -25.60 3.41 5.42
C PRO A 372 -24.64 4.54 5.86
N TRP A 373 -24.40 4.64 7.17
CA TRP A 373 -23.70 5.75 7.82
C TRP A 373 -22.25 5.42 8.18
N THR A 374 -21.74 4.22 7.91
CA THR A 374 -20.39 3.81 8.35
C THR A 374 -19.30 4.74 7.84
N SER A 375 -19.34 5.09 6.56
CA SER A 375 -18.37 6.01 5.95
C SER A 375 -18.39 7.40 6.62
N GLU A 376 -19.58 7.91 6.92
CA GLU A 376 -19.77 9.20 7.58
C GLU A 376 -19.28 9.18 9.04
N VAL A 377 -19.64 8.14 9.81
CA VAL A 377 -19.18 7.95 11.19
C VAL A 377 -17.66 7.87 11.26
N ILE A 378 -17.02 7.13 10.35
CA ILE A 378 -15.55 7.05 10.30
C ILE A 378 -14.95 8.43 9.98
N ALA A 379 -15.54 9.17 9.05
CA ALA A 379 -15.07 10.50 8.69
C ALA A 379 -15.15 11.49 9.85
N HIS A 380 -16.27 11.52 10.59
CA HIS A 380 -16.45 12.38 11.76
C HIS A 380 -15.58 11.95 12.94
N ALA A 381 -15.38 10.64 13.16
CA ALA A 381 -14.49 10.16 14.21
C ALA A 381 -13.02 10.53 13.94
N THR A 382 -12.65 10.72 12.67
CA THR A 382 -11.25 10.87 12.26
C THR A 382 -10.98 12.12 11.41
N TYR A 383 -11.03 12.02 10.08
CA TYR A 383 -10.95 13.14 9.14
C TYR A 383 -11.78 12.86 7.89
N SER A 384 -12.12 13.90 7.14
CA SER A 384 -13.11 13.82 6.07
C SER A 384 -12.79 12.82 4.93
N THR A 385 -11.53 12.74 4.51
CA THR A 385 -11.11 11.76 3.48
C THR A 385 -11.08 10.30 3.99
N ALA A 386 -11.23 10.06 5.30
CA ALA A 386 -11.34 8.70 5.84
C ALA A 386 -12.66 8.03 5.43
N SER A 387 -13.68 8.82 5.07
CA SER A 387 -14.98 8.37 4.53
C SER A 387 -14.90 7.29 3.46
N TRP A 388 -13.91 7.36 2.58
CA TRP A 388 -13.71 6.34 1.53
C TRP A 388 -12.38 5.59 1.68
N ARG A 389 -11.40 6.14 2.39
CA ARG A 389 -10.08 5.48 2.57
C ARG A 389 -10.15 4.26 3.47
N TRP A 390 -11.17 4.14 4.33
CA TRP A 390 -11.38 2.91 5.10
C TRP A 390 -11.66 1.71 4.17
N LEU A 391 -12.20 1.92 2.96
CA LEU A 391 -12.44 0.86 1.98
C LEU A 391 -11.15 0.23 1.44
N TRP A 392 -9.98 0.84 1.67
CA TRP A 392 -8.68 0.26 1.35
C TRP A 392 -8.37 -1.02 2.15
N ILE A 393 -9.06 -1.25 3.27
CA ILE A 393 -8.91 -2.50 4.03
C ILE A 393 -9.50 -3.70 3.30
N ILE A 394 -10.38 -3.47 2.31
CA ILE A 394 -11.04 -4.54 1.55
C ILE A 394 -10.12 -4.92 0.38
N PRO A 395 -9.56 -6.14 0.35
CA PRO A 395 -8.54 -6.51 -0.61
C PRO A 395 -9.16 -6.96 -1.95
N PHE A 396 -9.93 -6.08 -2.60
CA PHE A 396 -10.69 -6.39 -3.82
C PHE A 396 -9.83 -7.03 -4.93
N PRO A 397 -8.65 -6.50 -5.30
CA PRO A 397 -7.84 -7.13 -6.34
C PRO A 397 -7.39 -8.55 -5.95
N THR A 398 -7.09 -8.78 -4.67
CA THR A 398 -6.71 -10.10 -4.15
C THR A 398 -7.88 -11.07 -4.19
N THR A 399 -9.09 -10.65 -3.82
CA THR A 399 -10.25 -11.56 -3.86
C THR A 399 -10.69 -11.89 -5.26
N MET A 400 -10.57 -10.95 -6.20
CA MET A 400 -10.77 -11.22 -7.63
C MET A 400 -9.73 -12.22 -8.17
N ALA A 401 -8.46 -12.04 -7.78
CA ALA A 401 -7.39 -12.99 -8.11
C ALA A 401 -7.63 -14.39 -7.56
N ILE A 402 -8.07 -14.51 -6.30
CA ILE A 402 -8.44 -15.78 -5.67
C ILE A 402 -9.62 -16.40 -6.42
N PHE A 403 -10.65 -15.61 -6.72
CA PHE A 403 -11.83 -16.09 -7.43
C PHE A 403 -11.46 -16.72 -8.76
N MET A 404 -10.67 -16.02 -9.57
CA MET A 404 -10.28 -16.48 -10.89
C MET A 404 -9.30 -17.66 -10.85
N ALA A 405 -8.42 -17.72 -9.85
CA ALA A 405 -7.52 -18.86 -9.68
C ALA A 405 -8.25 -20.14 -9.25
N GLU A 406 -9.33 -20.01 -8.48
CA GLU A 406 -10.08 -21.15 -7.91
C GLU A 406 -11.27 -21.58 -8.79
N LEU A 407 -11.72 -20.72 -9.70
CA LEU A 407 -12.89 -20.94 -10.56
C LEU A 407 -12.88 -22.29 -11.31
N PRO A 408 -11.77 -22.75 -11.92
CA PRO A 408 -11.77 -24.04 -12.62
C PRO A 408 -12.01 -25.24 -11.70
N ASP A 409 -11.65 -25.12 -10.43
CA ASP A 409 -11.69 -26.22 -9.45
C ASP A 409 -12.96 -26.22 -8.59
N LEU A 410 -13.82 -25.20 -8.75
CA LEU A 410 -15.20 -25.25 -8.24
C LEU A 410 -16.00 -26.40 -8.86
N PHE A 411 -15.58 -26.87 -10.04
CA PHE A 411 -16.18 -27.93 -10.80
C PHE A 411 -15.44 -29.24 -10.54
N SER A 412 -16.12 -30.16 -9.83
CA SER A 412 -15.49 -31.34 -9.24
C SER A 412 -15.20 -32.47 -10.24
N ARG A 413 -15.99 -32.57 -11.32
CA ARG A 413 -15.84 -33.60 -12.35
C ARG A 413 -14.96 -33.10 -13.50
N ASP A 414 -14.15 -33.97 -14.09
CA ASP A 414 -13.21 -33.57 -15.15
C ASP A 414 -13.90 -32.96 -16.38
N ASN A 415 -15.10 -33.43 -16.74
CA ASN A 415 -15.92 -32.82 -17.80
C ASN A 415 -16.41 -31.42 -17.42
N GLU A 416 -16.65 -31.15 -16.13
CA GLU A 416 -17.09 -29.84 -15.64
C GLU A 416 -15.92 -28.85 -15.48
N LYS A 417 -14.68 -29.33 -15.33
CA LYS A 417 -13.48 -28.47 -15.35
C LYS A 417 -13.30 -27.76 -16.69
N VAL A 418 -13.73 -28.37 -17.79
CA VAL A 418 -13.78 -27.71 -19.11
C VAL A 418 -14.74 -26.52 -19.06
N ALA A 419 -15.93 -26.70 -18.46
CA ALA A 419 -16.87 -25.62 -18.25
C ALA A 419 -16.31 -24.52 -17.33
N GLY A 420 -15.59 -24.89 -16.27
CA GLY A 420 -14.90 -23.93 -15.39
C GLY A 420 -13.82 -23.11 -16.12
N ARG A 421 -13.02 -23.74 -16.99
CA ARG A 421 -12.05 -23.04 -17.85
C ARG A 421 -12.73 -22.15 -18.89
N PHE A 422 -13.81 -22.61 -19.49
CA PHE A 422 -14.61 -21.80 -20.41
C PHE A 422 -15.18 -20.56 -19.70
N LEU A 423 -15.77 -20.75 -18.52
CA LEU A 423 -16.28 -19.65 -17.69
C LEU A 423 -15.17 -18.68 -17.28
N PHE A 424 -13.98 -19.17 -16.92
CA PHE A 424 -12.81 -18.34 -16.67
C PHE A 424 -12.47 -17.45 -17.86
N ILE A 425 -12.41 -18.01 -19.07
CA ILE A 425 -12.12 -17.26 -20.29
C ILE A 425 -13.21 -16.21 -20.55
N VAL A 426 -14.47 -16.62 -20.49
CA VAL A 426 -15.63 -15.72 -20.71
C VAL A 426 -15.63 -14.57 -19.71
N LEU A 427 -15.49 -14.84 -18.41
CA LEU A 427 -15.46 -13.80 -17.38
C LEU A 427 -14.25 -12.87 -17.53
N THR A 428 -13.09 -13.41 -17.96
CA THR A 428 -11.91 -12.60 -18.26
C THR A 428 -12.19 -11.65 -19.44
N ILE A 429 -12.76 -12.16 -20.53
CA ILE A 429 -13.13 -11.35 -21.70
C ILE A 429 -14.14 -10.28 -21.31
N ILE A 430 -15.20 -10.64 -20.57
CA ILE A 430 -16.20 -9.68 -20.10
C ILE A 430 -15.55 -8.60 -19.23
N TYR A 431 -14.71 -8.97 -18.27
CA TYR A 431 -14.03 -8.03 -17.38
C TYR A 431 -13.11 -7.04 -18.12
N VAL A 432 -12.36 -7.56 -19.10
CA VAL A 432 -11.46 -6.81 -19.96
C VAL A 432 -12.25 -5.87 -20.87
N ALA A 433 -13.33 -6.35 -21.49
CA ALA A 433 -14.17 -5.62 -22.43
C ALA A 433 -15.20 -4.68 -21.77
N SER A 434 -15.50 -4.83 -20.47
CA SER A 434 -16.61 -4.11 -19.82
C SER A 434 -16.43 -2.59 -19.71
N SER A 435 -15.22 -2.08 -19.95
CA SER A 435 -14.93 -0.65 -19.94
C SER A 435 -13.65 -0.37 -20.70
N THR A 436 -13.63 0.71 -21.47
CA THR A 436 -12.47 1.21 -22.20
C THR A 436 -11.49 1.95 -21.29
N ARG A 437 -11.93 2.39 -20.10
CA ARG A 437 -11.12 3.12 -19.15
C ARG A 437 -10.22 2.19 -18.33
N TRP A 438 -9.16 1.73 -18.96
CA TRP A 438 -8.12 0.92 -18.33
C TRP A 438 -7.11 1.79 -17.61
N VAL A 439 -6.38 1.23 -16.64
CA VAL A 439 -5.32 1.98 -15.95
C VAL A 439 -4.24 2.43 -16.94
N ILE A 440 -3.94 1.62 -17.95
CA ILE A 440 -2.99 1.92 -19.03
C ILE A 440 -3.54 2.83 -20.14
N SER A 441 -4.85 3.13 -20.15
CA SER A 441 -5.50 3.86 -21.25
C SER A 441 -5.38 5.38 -21.14
N SER A 442 -5.49 6.06 -22.28
CA SER A 442 -5.59 7.52 -22.39
C SER A 442 -6.79 8.09 -21.66
N GLU A 443 -7.89 7.35 -21.57
CA GLU A 443 -9.14 7.67 -20.89
C GLU A 443 -8.95 7.76 -19.37
N ASN A 444 -7.88 7.15 -18.86
CA ASN A 444 -7.42 7.28 -17.49
C ASN A 444 -6.26 8.27 -17.33
N TYR A 445 -5.98 9.06 -18.38
CA TYR A 445 -4.87 10.01 -18.46
C TYR A 445 -3.49 9.35 -18.39
N THR A 446 -3.40 8.08 -18.73
CA THR A 446 -2.14 7.33 -18.76
C THR A 446 -1.62 7.24 -20.18
N ARG A 447 -0.30 7.34 -20.34
CA ARG A 447 0.42 7.09 -21.59
C ARG A 447 1.49 6.03 -21.32
N LEU A 448 1.64 5.08 -22.24
CA LEU A 448 2.74 4.13 -22.21
C LEU A 448 3.93 4.73 -22.95
N THR A 449 5.03 4.97 -22.23
CA THR A 449 6.27 5.53 -22.78
C THR A 449 7.46 4.75 -22.24
N TRP A 450 8.66 5.04 -22.76
CA TRP A 450 9.87 4.69 -22.04
C TRP A 450 9.89 5.33 -20.64
N PRO A 451 10.63 4.78 -19.66
CA PRO A 451 10.71 5.32 -18.31
C PRO A 451 10.95 6.83 -18.31
N ALA A 452 10.04 7.58 -17.68
CA ALA A 452 10.02 9.03 -17.71
C ALA A 452 9.45 9.61 -16.41
N TYR A 453 9.73 10.89 -16.14
CA TYR A 453 9.13 11.61 -15.04
C TYR A 453 7.64 11.83 -15.31
N LYS A 454 6.80 11.51 -14.31
CA LYS A 454 5.35 11.44 -14.48
C LYS A 454 4.70 12.81 -14.29
N MET A 455 5.22 13.81 -14.99
CA MET A 455 4.80 15.20 -14.89
C MET A 455 3.89 15.59 -16.06
N SER A 456 2.96 16.50 -15.82
CA SER A 456 2.04 16.99 -16.87
C SER A 456 2.79 17.76 -17.96
N LYS A 457 3.84 18.48 -17.57
CA LYS A 457 4.75 19.19 -18.46
C LYS A 457 6.18 18.70 -18.17
N PRO A 458 6.98 18.39 -19.21
CA PRO A 458 8.30 17.79 -19.02
C PRO A 458 9.35 18.76 -18.47
N ASP A 459 9.14 20.06 -18.68
CA ASP A 459 10.07 21.16 -18.41
C ASP A 459 9.76 21.93 -17.13
N GLN A 460 8.61 21.68 -16.49
CA GLN A 460 8.17 22.48 -15.36
C GLN A 460 7.18 21.75 -14.45
N ILE A 461 7.24 22.05 -13.15
CA ILE A 461 6.27 21.56 -12.17
C ILE A 461 5.97 22.63 -11.12
N PHE A 462 4.71 22.75 -10.71
CA PHE A 462 4.32 23.66 -9.65
C PHE A 462 4.73 23.08 -8.28
N LEU A 463 5.48 23.85 -7.50
CA LEU A 463 5.95 23.46 -6.18
C LEU A 463 5.15 24.20 -5.10
N ARG A 464 4.21 23.50 -4.47
CA ARG A 464 3.26 24.12 -3.53
C ARG A 464 3.93 24.76 -2.31
N SER A 465 5.08 24.25 -1.86
CA SER A 465 5.83 24.83 -0.73
C SER A 465 6.46 26.19 -1.05
N TYR A 466 6.71 26.46 -2.33
CA TYR A 466 7.32 27.70 -2.80
C TYR A 466 6.31 28.65 -3.45
N GLY A 467 5.11 28.14 -3.79
CA GLY A 467 4.08 28.93 -4.46
C GLY A 467 4.45 29.35 -5.89
N GLU A 468 5.42 28.65 -6.51
CA GLU A 468 5.95 28.98 -7.82
C GLU A 468 6.21 27.74 -8.68
N ILE A 469 6.63 27.97 -9.93
CA ILE A 469 6.96 26.92 -10.89
C ILE A 469 8.46 26.62 -10.81
N GLY A 470 8.81 25.38 -10.48
CA GLY A 470 10.16 24.86 -10.62
C GLY A 470 10.45 24.47 -12.08
N LEU A 471 11.66 24.79 -12.55
CA LEU A 471 12.12 24.48 -13.90
C LEU A 471 12.92 23.17 -13.89
N VAL A 472 12.58 22.26 -14.80
CA VAL A 472 13.17 20.92 -14.85
C VAL A 472 14.27 20.87 -15.89
N LYS A 473 15.47 20.42 -15.49
CA LYS A 473 16.61 20.21 -16.40
C LYS A 473 17.43 19.01 -15.96
N ASP A 474 17.63 18.04 -16.86
CA ASP A 474 18.47 16.85 -16.63
C ASP A 474 18.11 16.04 -15.36
N GLY A 475 16.82 16.02 -15.00
CA GLY A 475 16.33 15.35 -13.79
C GLY A 475 16.45 16.16 -12.50
N TYR A 476 17.02 17.36 -12.59
CA TYR A 476 17.06 18.33 -11.52
C TYR A 476 15.92 19.35 -11.62
N ILE A 477 15.58 19.95 -10.48
CA ILE A 477 14.63 21.05 -10.39
C ILE A 477 15.34 22.30 -9.90
N LEU A 478 15.31 23.35 -10.72
CA LEU A 478 15.69 24.71 -10.35
C LEU A 478 14.48 25.42 -9.74
N ILE A 479 14.67 25.98 -8.56
CA ILE A 479 13.68 26.82 -7.86
C ILE A 479 14.03 28.29 -8.13
N PRO A 480 13.22 29.04 -8.91
CA PRO A 480 13.57 30.40 -9.32
C PRO A 480 13.81 31.36 -8.15
N SER A 481 12.99 31.30 -7.09
CA SER A 481 13.11 32.20 -5.95
C SER A 481 14.40 32.02 -5.15
N THR A 482 14.96 30.80 -5.11
CA THR A 482 16.17 30.49 -4.32
C THR A 482 17.42 30.34 -5.19
N GLY A 483 17.27 30.16 -6.50
CA GLY A 483 18.36 29.84 -7.43
C GLY A 483 18.99 28.44 -7.20
N LYS A 484 18.41 27.61 -6.32
CA LYS A 484 18.94 26.30 -5.98
C LYS A 484 18.41 25.21 -6.90
N MET A 485 19.24 24.18 -7.09
CA MET A 485 18.98 23.04 -7.96
C MET A 485 19.03 21.74 -7.15
N PHE A 486 18.01 20.88 -7.28
CA PHE A 486 17.83 19.64 -6.50
C PHE A 486 17.58 18.43 -7.38
#